data_AF-A0A670Y463-F1
#
_entry.id   AF-A0A670Y463-F1
#
_cell.length_a   1.000
_cell.length_b   1.000
_cell.length_c   1.000
_cell.angle_alpha   90.00
_cell.angle_beta   90.00
_cell.angle_gamma   90.00
#
_symmetry.space_group_name_H-M   'P 1'
#
loop_
_entity.id
_entity.type
_entity.pdbx_description
1 polymer ?
#
loop_
_entity_poly.entity_id
_entity_poly.type
_entity_poly.pdbx_seq_one_letter_code
_entity_poly.pdbx_strand_id
1 'polypeptide(L)'
;MTETTVCVGSFVAIKDLWEVRIQKITEELRKQKEFSQKAAGRLTIIWEERASLAKLKGKVINEGGRAVLRIEQEEWQTLPSCLLKLNYLQEWQLHRTNLIKIPYYIGRFQNLIVLDLSRNSIAEIPREIGEFHVNLPSCDCLFGL
;
A
#
# COMPACT_ATOMS: atom_id res chain seq x y z
N MET A 1 31.14 -62.45 -34.72
CA MET A 1 30.09 -61.41 -34.52
C MET A 1 30.16 -61.05 -33.04
N THR A 2 30.72 -59.88 -32.71
CA THR A 2 30.93 -59.45 -31.33
C THR A 2 29.65 -58.83 -30.81
N GLU A 3 28.95 -59.55 -29.92
CA GLU A 3 27.86 -59.02 -29.12
C GLU A 3 28.40 -57.92 -28.21
N THR A 4 28.07 -56.67 -28.52
CA THR A 4 28.24 -55.55 -27.60
C THR A 4 27.22 -55.67 -26.49
N THR A 5 27.60 -56.34 -25.40
CA THR A 5 26.86 -56.31 -24.13
C THR A 5 26.92 -54.90 -23.56
N VAL A 6 25.90 -54.10 -23.85
CA VAL A 6 25.74 -52.77 -23.25
C VAL A 6 25.31 -52.95 -21.80
N CYS A 7 26.15 -52.55 -20.85
CA CYS A 7 25.82 -52.58 -19.42
C CYS A 7 24.61 -51.68 -19.14
N VAL A 8 23.44 -52.29 -18.93
CA VAL A 8 22.16 -51.64 -18.58
C VAL A 8 22.30 -50.70 -17.37
N GLY A 9 23.19 -51.01 -16.43
CA GLY A 9 23.44 -50.19 -15.24
C GLY A 9 24.06 -48.80 -15.50
N SER A 10 24.85 -48.63 -16.57
CA SER A 10 25.46 -47.33 -16.92
C SER A 10 24.44 -46.38 -17.55
N PHE A 11 23.54 -46.92 -18.37
CA PHE A 11 22.47 -46.15 -19.00
C PHE A 11 21.44 -45.64 -17.96
N VAL A 12 21.07 -46.48 -16.99
CA VAL A 12 20.15 -46.08 -15.90
C VAL A 12 20.76 -44.97 -15.05
N ALA A 13 22.02 -45.10 -14.64
CA ALA A 13 22.70 -44.05 -13.87
C ALA A 13 22.82 -42.71 -14.63
N ILE A 14 23.08 -42.76 -15.93
CA ILE A 14 23.12 -41.55 -16.78
C ILE A 14 21.73 -40.93 -16.92
N LYS A 15 20.69 -41.74 -17.09
CA LYS A 15 19.29 -41.30 -17.15
C LYS A 15 18.87 -40.64 -15.82
N ASP A 16 19.12 -41.27 -14.69
CA ASP A 16 18.80 -40.75 -13.37
C ASP A 16 19.52 -39.42 -13.10
N LEU A 17 20.81 -39.33 -13.48
CA LEU A 17 21.59 -38.10 -13.37
C LEU A 17 21.00 -36.98 -14.25
N TRP A 18 20.53 -37.31 -15.45
CA TRP A 18 19.91 -36.36 -16.37
C TRP A 18 18.56 -35.88 -15.86
N GLU A 19 17.74 -36.78 -15.30
CA GLU A 19 16.45 -36.47 -14.69
C GLU A 19 16.61 -35.55 -13.46
N VAL A 20 17.57 -35.83 -12.58
CA VAL A 20 17.90 -34.95 -11.44
C VAL A 20 18.33 -33.56 -11.94
N ARG A 21 19.11 -33.49 -13.03
CA ARG A 21 19.54 -32.22 -13.61
C ARG A 21 18.38 -31.43 -14.22
N ILE A 22 17.45 -32.10 -14.92
CA ILE A 22 16.22 -31.50 -15.44
C ILE A 22 15.34 -30.98 -14.30
N GLN A 23 15.16 -31.77 -13.24
CA GLN A 23 14.38 -31.36 -12.06
C GLN A 23 14.99 -30.12 -11.42
N LYS A 24 16.32 -30.08 -11.25
CA LYS A 24 17.02 -28.91 -10.71
C LYS A 24 16.81 -27.66 -11.56
N ILE A 25 16.95 -27.77 -12.88
CA ILE A 25 16.74 -26.63 -13.80
C ILE A 25 15.28 -26.14 -13.75
N THR A 26 14.32 -27.06 -13.73
CA THR A 26 12.89 -26.74 -13.67
C THR A 26 12.54 -26.01 -12.38
N GLU A 27 13.13 -26.43 -11.26
CA GLU A 27 12.93 -25.80 -9.95
C GLU A 27 13.53 -24.38 -9.89
N GLU A 28 14.73 -24.17 -10.44
CA GLU A 28 15.33 -22.84 -10.53
C GLU A 28 14.50 -21.88 -11.41
N LEU A 29 13.97 -22.37 -12.54
CA LEU A 29 13.06 -21.60 -13.38
C LEU A 29 11.76 -21.24 -12.64
N ARG A 30 11.22 -22.16 -11.83
CA ARG A 30 10.04 -21.90 -10.98
C ARG A 30 10.32 -20.79 -9.97
N LYS A 31 11.44 -20.88 -9.23
CA LYS A 31 11.85 -19.84 -8.27
C LYS A 31 12.03 -18.48 -8.94
N GLN A 32 12.63 -18.45 -10.13
CA GLN A 32 12.84 -17.21 -10.87
C GLN A 32 11.51 -16.58 -11.34
N LYS A 33 10.55 -17.39 -11.79
CA LYS A 33 9.20 -16.93 -12.13
C LYS A 33 8.48 -16.38 -10.91
N GLU A 34 8.56 -17.06 -9.76
CA GLU A 34 7.95 -16.58 -8.52
C GLU A 34 8.58 -15.27 -8.03
N PHE A 35 9.91 -15.13 -8.11
CA PHE A 35 10.59 -13.88 -7.78
C PHE A 35 10.15 -12.75 -8.72
N SER A 36 10.11 -13.02 -10.03
CA SER A 36 9.66 -12.05 -11.03
C SER A 36 8.19 -11.66 -10.83
N GLN A 37 7.32 -12.61 -10.49
CA GLN A 37 5.90 -12.36 -10.24
C GLN A 37 5.70 -11.56 -8.94
N LYS A 38 6.42 -11.88 -7.87
CA LYS A 38 6.42 -11.10 -6.62
C LYS A 38 6.93 -9.68 -6.84
N ALA A 39 8.02 -9.54 -7.61
CA ALA A 39 8.57 -8.24 -7.98
C ALA A 39 7.58 -7.43 -8.84
N ALA A 40 6.94 -8.06 -9.84
CA ALA A 40 5.92 -7.44 -10.66
C ALA A 40 4.71 -6.99 -9.85
N GLY A 41 4.18 -7.85 -8.96
CA GLY A 41 3.09 -7.49 -8.06
C GLY A 41 3.44 -6.32 -7.14
N ARG A 42 4.65 -6.32 -6.57
CA ARG A 42 5.15 -5.19 -5.77
C ARG A 42 5.25 -3.91 -6.60
N LEU A 43 5.75 -4.00 -7.83
CA LEU A 43 5.82 -2.85 -8.73
C LEU A 43 4.43 -2.32 -9.03
N THR A 44 3.45 -3.16 -9.36
CA THR A 44 2.06 -2.76 -9.64
C THR A 44 1.47 -1.92 -8.50
N ILE A 45 1.61 -2.39 -7.25
CA ILE A 45 1.15 -1.64 -6.07
C ILE A 45 1.85 -0.27 -5.98
N ILE A 46 3.16 -0.22 -6.21
CA ILE A 46 3.93 1.04 -6.19
C ILE A 46 3.45 1.99 -7.30
N TRP A 47 3.13 1.48 -8.49
CA TRP A 47 2.60 2.27 -9.60
C TRP A 47 1.21 2.83 -9.26
N GLU A 48 0.32 2.03 -8.69
CA GLU A 48 -1.01 2.46 -8.25
C GLU A 48 -0.94 3.54 -7.16
N GLU A 49 -0.07 3.38 -6.17
CA GLU A 49 0.14 4.40 -5.14
C GLU A 49 0.67 5.70 -5.73
N ARG A 50 1.61 5.63 -6.70
CA ARG A 50 2.18 6.79 -7.38
C ARG A 50 1.12 7.51 -8.23
N ALA A 51 0.33 6.77 -8.99
CA ALA A 51 -0.77 7.32 -9.79
C ALA A 51 -1.81 8.02 -8.90
N SER A 52 -2.21 7.36 -7.81
CA SER A 52 -3.14 7.92 -6.82
C SER A 52 -2.59 9.19 -6.18
N LEU A 53 -1.31 9.19 -5.79
CA LEU A 53 -0.65 10.36 -5.21
C LEU A 53 -0.58 11.52 -6.21
N ALA A 54 -0.26 11.25 -7.48
CA ALA A 54 -0.23 12.26 -8.52
C ALA A 54 -1.61 12.90 -8.73
N LYS A 55 -2.66 12.07 -8.76
CA LYS A 55 -4.05 12.52 -8.84
C LYS A 55 -4.44 13.39 -7.65
N LEU A 56 -4.10 12.96 -6.43
CA LEU A 56 -4.36 13.72 -5.20
C LEU A 56 -3.63 15.07 -5.20
N LYS A 57 -2.35 15.09 -5.56
CA LYS A 57 -1.57 16.32 -5.65
C LYS A 57 -2.17 17.34 -6.62
N GLY A 58 -2.69 16.87 -7.77
CA GLY A 58 -3.37 17.74 -8.72
C GLY A 58 -4.67 18.36 -8.20
N LYS A 59 -5.23 17.82 -7.13
CA LYS A 59 -6.46 18.32 -6.47
C LYS A 59 -6.19 19.17 -5.23
N VAL A 60 -4.93 19.31 -4.85
CA VAL A 60 -4.55 20.23 -3.79
C VAL A 60 -4.51 21.64 -4.35
N ILE A 61 -5.33 22.51 -3.79
CA ILE A 61 -5.37 23.93 -4.10
C ILE A 61 -4.88 24.74 -2.90
N ASN A 62 -4.38 25.93 -3.16
CA ASN A 62 -4.01 26.86 -2.11
C ASN A 62 -5.10 27.93 -2.00
N GLU A 63 -5.91 27.88 -0.95
CA GLU A 63 -6.96 28.88 -0.70
C GLU A 63 -6.61 29.65 0.57
N GLY A 64 -6.38 30.97 0.43
CA GLY A 64 -6.09 31.84 1.57
C GLY A 64 -4.80 31.49 2.34
N GLY A 65 -3.82 30.88 1.67
CA GLY A 65 -2.58 30.41 2.30
C GLY A 65 -2.68 29.01 2.92
N ARG A 66 -3.85 28.36 2.81
CA ARG A 66 -4.08 27.00 3.30
C ARG A 66 -4.04 25.99 2.17
N ALA A 67 -3.39 24.86 2.44
CA ALA A 67 -3.41 23.72 1.53
C ALA A 67 -4.73 22.95 1.70
N VAL A 68 -5.63 23.09 0.72
CA VAL A 68 -6.96 22.49 0.70
C VAL A 68 -6.99 21.34 -0.30
N LEU A 69 -7.39 20.15 0.14
CA LEU A 69 -7.66 19.02 -0.74
C LEU A 69 -9.15 19.00 -1.06
N ARG A 70 -9.51 19.31 -2.31
CA ARG A 70 -10.91 19.27 -2.78
C ARG A 70 -11.15 18.07 -3.68
N ILE A 71 -12.07 17.20 -3.29
CA ILE A 71 -12.55 16.08 -4.10
C ILE A 71 -14.07 16.15 -4.13
N GLU A 72 -14.63 16.28 -5.33
CA GLU A 72 -16.07 16.28 -5.54
C GLU A 72 -16.45 15.26 -6.61
N GLN A 73 -17.58 14.56 -6.42
CA GLN A 73 -18.21 13.72 -7.44
C GLN A 73 -17.30 12.60 -7.99
N GLU A 74 -16.50 11.97 -7.13
CA GLU A 74 -15.68 10.80 -7.51
C GLU A 74 -15.92 9.62 -6.59
N GLU A 75 -15.87 8.40 -7.11
CA GLU A 75 -16.10 7.18 -6.32
C GLU A 75 -14.87 6.77 -5.50
N TRP A 76 -14.58 7.49 -4.42
CA TRP A 76 -13.54 7.12 -3.46
C TRP A 76 -14.17 6.39 -2.29
N GLN A 77 -14.38 5.08 -2.45
CA GLN A 77 -14.85 4.25 -1.34
C GLN A 77 -13.85 4.24 -0.17
N THR A 78 -12.55 4.36 -0.47
CA THR A 78 -11.45 4.41 0.51
C THR A 78 -10.37 5.40 0.04
N LEU A 79 -9.81 6.17 0.98
CA LEU A 79 -8.65 7.03 0.72
C LEU A 79 -7.34 6.21 0.79
N PRO A 80 -6.43 6.34 -0.20
CA PRO A 80 -5.18 5.59 -0.26
C PRO A 80 -4.18 6.09 0.79
N SER A 81 -3.40 5.16 1.34
CA SER A 81 -2.33 5.43 2.32
C SER A 81 -1.31 6.49 1.87
N CYS A 82 -1.11 6.65 0.55
CA CYS A 82 -0.20 7.64 0.00
C CYS A 82 -0.60 9.10 0.32
N LEU A 83 -1.85 9.34 0.74
CA LEU A 83 -2.33 10.63 1.23
C LEU A 83 -1.53 11.13 2.45
N LEU A 84 -0.92 10.22 3.22
CA LEU A 84 0.00 10.57 4.32
C LEU A 84 1.22 11.39 3.89
N LYS A 85 1.59 11.34 2.61
CA LYS A 85 2.67 12.19 2.06
C LYS A 85 2.25 13.66 1.93
N LEU A 86 0.96 13.95 2.09
CA LEU A 86 0.37 15.29 2.07
C LEU A 86 0.00 15.75 3.49
N ASN A 87 0.83 15.43 4.48
CA ASN A 87 0.62 15.78 5.90
C ASN A 87 0.61 17.29 6.20
N TYR A 88 0.97 18.12 5.22
CA TYR A 88 0.88 19.58 5.26
C TYR A 88 -0.52 20.11 4.93
N LEU A 89 -1.46 19.25 4.52
CA LEU A 89 -2.84 19.64 4.26
C LEU A 89 -3.48 20.21 5.52
N GLN A 90 -4.16 21.34 5.34
CA GLN A 90 -4.85 22.06 6.40
C GLN A 90 -6.36 21.92 6.31
N GLU A 91 -6.87 21.57 5.13
CA GLU A 91 -8.31 21.44 4.92
C GLU A 91 -8.63 20.30 3.96
N TRP A 92 -9.57 19.45 4.34
CA TRP A 92 -10.09 18.37 3.52
C TRP A 92 -11.54 18.66 3.20
N GLN A 93 -11.86 18.79 1.92
CA GLN A 93 -13.21 18.97 1.40
C GLN A 93 -13.54 17.79 0.49
N LEU A 94 -14.11 16.72 1.07
CA LEU A 94 -14.48 15.50 0.35
C LEU A 94 -16.01 15.42 0.26
N HIS A 95 -16.58 15.90 -0.83
CA HIS A 95 -18.01 15.95 -1.03
C HIS A 95 -18.48 14.96 -2.08
N ARG A 96 -19.56 14.22 -1.80
CA ARG A 96 -20.17 13.29 -2.77
C ARG A 96 -19.16 12.26 -3.28
N THR A 97 -18.37 11.68 -2.37
CA THR A 97 -17.33 10.70 -2.74
C THR A 97 -17.69 9.24 -2.46
N ASN A 98 -18.89 8.97 -1.96
CA ASN A 98 -19.32 7.64 -1.50
C ASN A 98 -18.35 6.99 -0.50
N LEU A 99 -17.60 7.82 0.25
CA LEU A 99 -16.63 7.35 1.23
C LEU A 99 -17.37 6.57 2.33
N ILE A 100 -16.97 5.32 2.58
CA ILE A 100 -17.63 4.43 3.54
C ILE A 100 -16.96 4.54 4.92
N LYS A 101 -15.65 4.78 4.92
CA LYS A 101 -14.81 4.81 6.11
C LYS A 101 -13.81 5.94 6.04
N ILE A 102 -13.61 6.60 7.18
CA ILE A 102 -12.49 7.53 7.37
C ILE A 102 -11.25 6.67 7.68
N PRO A 103 -10.11 6.90 7.03
CA PRO A 103 -8.90 6.14 7.31
C PRO A 103 -8.39 6.37 8.74
N TYR A 104 -7.92 5.31 9.41
CA TYR A 104 -7.34 5.38 10.76
C TYR A 104 -6.18 6.39 10.86
N TYR A 105 -5.45 6.58 9.77
CA TYR A 105 -4.30 7.47 9.72
C TYR A 105 -4.68 8.96 9.65
N ILE A 106 -5.97 9.30 9.73
CA ILE A 106 -6.48 10.69 9.79
C ILE A 106 -5.86 11.49 10.95
N GLY A 107 -5.57 10.84 12.08
CA GLY A 107 -4.93 11.48 13.24
C GLY A 107 -3.49 11.95 12.97
N ARG A 108 -2.84 11.47 11.90
CA ARG A 108 -1.48 11.92 11.53
C ARG A 108 -1.46 13.28 10.84
N PHE A 109 -2.61 13.82 10.42
CA PHE A 109 -2.68 15.14 9.79
C PHE A 109 -2.72 16.24 10.85
N GLN A 110 -1.60 16.45 11.55
CA GLN A 110 -1.49 17.41 12.67
C GLN A 110 -1.79 18.87 12.26
N ASN A 111 -1.69 19.18 10.97
CA ASN A 111 -1.98 20.52 10.45
C ASN A 111 -3.45 20.70 10.00
N LEU A 112 -4.28 19.64 10.07
CA LEU A 112 -5.65 19.70 9.59
C LEU A 112 -6.52 20.52 10.55
N ILE A 113 -7.10 21.60 10.01
CA ILE A 113 -7.97 22.54 10.73
C ILE A 113 -9.44 22.26 10.39
N VAL A 114 -9.71 21.92 9.13
CA VAL A 114 -11.07 21.72 8.61
C VAL A 114 -11.17 20.35 7.96
N LEU A 115 -12.16 19.57 8.39
CA LEU A 115 -12.49 18.27 7.81
C LEU A 115 -13.97 18.26 7.43
N ASP A 116 -14.26 18.48 6.15
CA ASP A 116 -15.60 18.37 5.58
C ASP A 116 -15.72 17.06 4.80
N LEU A 117 -16.57 16.19 5.32
CA LEU A 117 -16.91 14.89 4.76
C LEU A 117 -18.40 14.79 4.42
N SER A 118 -19.06 15.91 4.17
CA SER A 118 -20.49 15.94 3.94
C SER A 118 -20.88 15.17 2.67
N ARG A 119 -22.10 14.62 2.66
CA ARG A 119 -22.65 13.84 1.53
C ARG A 119 -21.78 12.63 1.15
N ASN A 120 -21.24 11.93 2.15
CA ASN A 120 -20.63 10.61 2.01
C ASN A 120 -21.47 9.55 2.73
N SER A 121 -21.07 8.28 2.62
CA SER A 121 -21.74 7.13 3.23
C SER A 121 -20.98 6.61 4.45
N ILE A 122 -20.40 7.52 5.22
CA ILE A 122 -19.51 7.18 6.34
C ILE A 122 -20.33 6.54 7.46
N ALA A 123 -20.03 5.28 7.76
CA ALA A 123 -20.74 4.53 8.80
C ALA A 123 -20.10 4.71 10.18
N GLU A 124 -18.79 4.93 10.24
CA GLU A 124 -18.02 5.00 11.47
C GLU A 124 -17.00 6.15 11.44
N ILE A 125 -16.82 6.79 12.58
CA ILE A 125 -15.77 7.77 12.81
C ILE A 125 -14.66 7.10 13.64
N PRO A 126 -13.41 7.04 13.16
CA PRO A 126 -12.29 6.42 13.86
C PRO A 126 -11.92 7.21 15.12
N ARG A 127 -11.41 6.52 16.15
CA ARG A 127 -11.02 7.15 17.43
C ARG A 127 -9.84 8.10 17.25
N GLU A 128 -9.03 7.83 16.24
CA GLU A 128 -7.87 8.61 15.79
C GLU A 128 -8.25 10.03 15.37
N ILE A 129 -9.53 10.32 15.12
CA ILE A 129 -9.99 11.70 14.95
C ILE A 129 -9.79 12.55 16.23
N GLY A 130 -9.73 11.92 17.40
CA GLY A 130 -9.41 12.60 18.67
C GLY A 130 -7.92 12.93 18.81
N GLU A 131 -7.04 12.34 17.99
CA GLU A 131 -5.58 12.53 18.09
C GLU A 131 -5.11 13.86 17.49
N PHE A 132 -5.99 14.63 16.82
CA PHE A 132 -5.66 15.97 16.31
C PHE A 132 -5.11 16.92 17.39
N HIS A 133 -5.39 16.67 18.68
CA HIS A 133 -5.00 17.53 19.81
C HIS A 133 -4.00 16.90 20.79
N VAL A 134 -3.52 15.67 20.57
CA VAL A 134 -2.57 15.03 21.50
C VAL A 134 -1.14 15.45 21.18
N ASN A 135 -0.88 16.75 21.29
CA ASN A 135 0.46 17.32 21.47
C ASN A 135 0.44 18.34 22.62
N LEU A 136 -0.52 18.21 23.54
CA LEU A 136 -0.38 18.79 24.87
C LEU A 136 0.79 18.04 25.54
N PRO A 137 1.85 18.74 25.98
CA PRO A 137 2.82 18.11 26.86
C PRO A 137 2.05 17.53 28.03
N SER A 138 2.33 16.28 28.38
CA SER A 138 1.84 15.65 29.60
C SER A 138 1.98 16.66 30.73
N CYS A 139 0.87 17.24 31.19
CA CYS A 139 0.83 17.93 32.47
C CYS A 139 0.94 16.83 33.51
N ASP A 140 2.18 16.39 33.74
CA ASP A 140 2.51 15.53 34.86
C ASP A 140 2.11 16.28 36.13
N CYS A 141 1.20 15.65 36.85
CA CYS A 141 0.73 16.03 38.17
C CYS A 141 1.91 16.31 39.10
N LEU A 142 2.22 17.59 39.34
CA LEU A 142 3.01 18.03 40.50
C LEU A 142 2.17 18.97 41.36
N PHE A 143 1.14 18.41 41.99
CA PHE A 143 0.67 18.89 43.30
C PHE A 143 0.51 17.69 44.21
N GLY A 144 1.67 17.17 44.63
CA GLY A 144 1.82 16.46 45.90
C GLY A 144 2.75 17.29 46.76
N LEU A 145 2.18 18.22 47.54
CA LEU A 145 2.68 18.77 48.80
C LEU A 145 1.49 19.38 49.54
#